data_AF-A0AAE3HCK8-F1
#
_entry.id   AF-A0AAE3HCK8-F1
#
_cell.length_a   1.000
_cell.length_b   1.000
_cell.length_c   1.000
_cell.angle_alpha   90.00
_cell.angle_beta   90.00
_cell.angle_gamma   90.00
#
_symmetry.space_group_name_H-M   'P 1'
#
loop_
_entity.id
_entity.type
_entity.pdbx_description
1 polymer ?
#
loop_
_entity_poly.entity_id
_entity_poly.type
_entity_poly.pdbx_seq_one_letter_code
_entity_poly.pdbx_strand_id
1 'polypeptide(L)'
;MKKPLMISLVLILIDQIAKILITRYSIGVEFILLPNILLFRPVQNTNLTWLASLFDYKMSVFSMVIIQICAFLFTIVIYRYFSSLWMERKGLLKIMLVCYIAGISCSFIDVVFWGGSWDFIRLFDWFTFDFKDVYFNVGFIPVLFYGILYHFKVYVKMSKKEREETGFLKWIQRGMPSS
;
A
#
# COMPACT_ATOMS: atom_id res chain seq x y z
N MET A 1 -1.77 19.19 0.86
CA MET A 1 -2.03 17.91 1.58
C MET A 1 -3.51 17.62 1.87
N LYS A 2 -4.40 18.63 2.00
CA LYS A 2 -5.82 18.39 2.36
C LYS A 2 -6.58 17.44 1.41
N LYS A 3 -6.45 17.63 0.08
CA LYS A 3 -7.15 16.79 -0.91
C LYS A 3 -6.76 15.30 -0.87
N PRO A 4 -5.46 14.93 -0.90
CA PRO A 4 -5.04 13.53 -0.73
C PRO A 4 -5.61 12.86 0.53
N LEU A 5 -5.53 13.54 1.69
CA LEU A 5 -6.03 12.98 2.95
C LEU A 5 -7.54 12.70 2.93
N MET A 6 -8.32 13.60 2.30
CA MET A 6 -9.76 13.39 2.15
C MET A 6 -10.08 12.19 1.27
N ILE A 7 -9.32 11.98 0.19
CA ILE A 7 -9.51 10.80 -0.68
C ILE A 7 -9.10 9.52 0.09
N SER A 8 -8.01 9.54 0.84
CA SER A 8 -7.62 8.41 1.69
C SER A 8 -8.71 8.06 2.69
N LEU A 9 -9.36 9.05 3.31
CA LEU A 9 -10.47 8.82 4.22
C LEU A 9 -11.64 8.10 3.53
N VAL A 10 -11.98 8.49 2.31
CA VAL A 10 -13.03 7.79 1.53
C VAL A 10 -12.64 6.34 1.27
N LEU A 11 -11.40 6.06 0.89
CA LEU A 11 -10.92 4.68 0.67
C LEU A 11 -10.94 3.84 1.96
N ILE A 12 -10.59 4.45 3.10
CA ILE A 12 -10.69 3.81 4.41
C ILE A 12 -12.14 3.45 4.73
N LEU A 13 -13.07 4.38 4.50
CA LEU A 13 -14.50 4.13 4.72
C LEU A 13 -15.01 3.00 3.82
N ILE A 14 -14.61 2.96 2.54
CA ILE A 14 -15.01 1.89 1.62
C ILE A 14 -14.55 0.51 2.13
N ASP A 15 -13.29 0.39 2.55
CA ASP A 15 -12.74 -0.87 3.08
C ASP A 15 -13.47 -1.31 4.36
N GLN A 16 -13.61 -0.40 5.32
CA GLN A 16 -14.18 -0.73 6.62
C GLN A 16 -15.69 -0.99 6.54
N ILE A 17 -16.44 -0.26 5.70
CA ILE A 17 -17.85 -0.54 5.45
C ILE A 17 -18.01 -1.90 4.78
N ALA A 18 -17.17 -2.23 3.79
CA ALA A 18 -17.22 -3.55 3.15
C ALA A 18 -17.02 -4.67 4.19
N LYS A 19 -16.03 -4.55 5.07
CA LYS A 19 -15.76 -5.52 6.15
C LYS A 19 -16.92 -5.65 7.14
N ILE A 20 -17.56 -4.54 7.52
CA ILE A 20 -18.75 -4.56 8.38
C ILE A 20 -19.91 -5.31 7.68
N LEU A 21 -20.15 -5.05 6.39
CA LEU A 21 -21.21 -5.73 5.65
C LEU A 21 -20.92 -7.22 5.52
N ILE A 22 -19.69 -7.59 5.19
CA ILE A 22 -19.25 -8.98 5.04
C ILE A 22 -19.41 -9.75 6.35
N THR A 23 -18.93 -9.19 7.46
CA THR A 23 -19.00 -9.84 8.77
C THR A 23 -20.43 -10.02 9.26
N ARG A 24 -21.36 -9.14 8.84
CA ARG A 24 -22.76 -9.22 9.25
C ARG A 24 -23.61 -10.14 8.37
N TYR A 25 -23.33 -10.22 7.08
CA TYR A 25 -24.24 -10.84 6.11
C TYR A 25 -23.63 -11.95 5.26
N SER A 26 -22.30 -12.04 5.19
CA SER A 26 -21.62 -12.86 4.17
C SER A 26 -20.63 -13.88 4.73
N ILE A 27 -20.52 -14.03 6.05
CA ILE A 27 -19.70 -15.09 6.65
C ILE A 27 -20.26 -16.45 6.22
N GLY A 28 -19.39 -17.31 5.67
CA GLY A 28 -19.77 -18.64 5.18
C GLY A 28 -20.44 -18.65 3.80
N VAL A 29 -20.65 -17.48 3.19
CA VAL A 29 -21.15 -17.37 1.82
C VAL A 29 -19.98 -17.47 0.85
N GLU A 30 -20.11 -18.35 -0.13
CA GLU A 30 -19.15 -18.53 -1.21
C GLU A 30 -19.87 -18.46 -2.57
N PHE A 31 -19.37 -17.64 -3.50
CA PHE A 31 -19.88 -17.62 -4.87
C PHE A 31 -18.81 -17.22 -5.88
N ILE A 32 -18.94 -17.75 -7.09
CA ILE A 32 -18.01 -17.55 -8.19
C ILE A 32 -18.29 -16.19 -8.83
N LEU A 33 -17.28 -15.32 -8.84
CA LEU A 33 -17.30 -14.04 -9.57
C LEU A 33 -16.85 -14.23 -11.01
N LEU A 34 -15.79 -15.01 -11.21
CA LEU A 34 -15.25 -15.38 -12.52
C LEU A 34 -14.74 -16.83 -12.44
N PRO A 35 -15.29 -17.77 -13.24
CA PRO A 35 -14.91 -19.18 -13.16
C PRO A 35 -13.39 -19.39 -13.23
N ASN A 36 -12.87 -20.20 -12.30
CA ASN A 36 -11.45 -20.56 -12.15
C ASN A 36 -10.47 -19.41 -11.87
N ILE A 37 -10.95 -18.17 -11.68
CA ILE A 37 -10.09 -16.99 -11.52
C ILE A 37 -10.45 -16.21 -10.27
N LEU A 38 -11.73 -15.93 -10.04
CA LEU A 38 -12.17 -15.03 -8.99
C LEU A 38 -13.37 -15.59 -8.24
N LEU A 39 -13.24 -15.70 -6.93
CA LEU A 39 -14.25 -16.22 -6.03
C LEU A 39 -14.46 -15.22 -4.90
N PHE A 40 -15.71 -14.96 -4.54
CA PHE A 40 -16.00 -14.30 -3.28
C PHE A 40 -16.03 -15.35 -2.18
N ARG A 41 -15.11 -15.25 -1.22
CA ARG A 41 -14.99 -16.16 -0.08
C ARG A 41 -14.36 -15.42 1.11
N PRO A 42 -15.19 -14.87 2.01
CA PRO A 42 -14.71 -14.22 3.23
C PRO A 42 -13.95 -15.17 4.13
N VAL A 43 -12.73 -14.79 4.50
CA VAL A 43 -11.85 -15.50 5.42
C VAL A 43 -11.18 -14.47 6.32
N GLN A 44 -11.16 -14.74 7.63
CA GLN A 44 -10.40 -13.92 8.56
C GLN A 44 -8.94 -14.37 8.58
N ASN A 45 -8.05 -13.49 8.14
CA ASN A 45 -6.61 -13.66 8.17
C ASN A 45 -6.04 -13.17 9.49
N THR A 46 -5.74 -14.12 10.38
CA THR A 46 -5.18 -13.87 11.72
C THR A 46 -3.64 -13.86 11.74
N ASN A 47 -3.00 -14.22 10.63
CA ASN A 47 -1.54 -14.13 10.46
C ASN A 47 -1.09 -12.69 10.13
N LEU A 48 -2.03 -11.75 10.01
CA LEU A 48 -1.89 -10.30 9.84
C LEU A 48 -1.29 -9.82 8.52
N THR A 49 -0.50 -10.65 7.84
CA THR A 49 0.07 -10.37 6.51
C THR A 49 0.01 -11.60 5.63
N TRP A 50 -0.13 -11.42 4.32
CA TRP A 50 -0.12 -12.54 3.37
C TRP A 50 1.19 -13.34 3.43
N LEU A 51 2.33 -12.67 3.64
CA LEU A 51 3.64 -13.32 3.75
C LEU A 51 3.72 -14.21 4.99
N ALA A 52 3.18 -13.74 6.11
CA ALA A 52 3.08 -14.55 7.31
C ALA A 52 2.14 -15.74 7.12
N SER A 53 1.03 -15.58 6.37
CA SER A 53 0.15 -16.69 5.99
C SER A 53 0.84 -17.75 5.13
N LEU A 54 1.75 -17.35 4.24
CA LEU A 54 2.49 -18.29 3.38
C LEU A 54 3.40 -19.22 4.20
N PHE A 55 3.97 -18.74 5.30
CA PHE A 55 4.86 -19.50 6.19
C PHE A 55 4.17 -20.03 7.45
N ASP A 56 2.84 -19.91 7.54
CA ASP A 56 2.05 -20.21 8.74
C ASP A 56 2.60 -19.57 10.03
N TYR A 57 3.11 -18.35 9.89
CA TYR A 57 3.68 -17.58 10.98
C TYR A 57 2.62 -16.68 11.60
N LYS A 58 2.41 -16.80 12.92
CA LYS A 58 1.52 -15.89 13.67
C LYS A 58 2.28 -14.64 14.08
N MET A 59 2.16 -13.58 13.28
CA MET A 59 2.74 -12.29 13.61
C MET A 59 2.03 -11.65 14.81
N SER A 60 2.81 -11.08 15.73
CA SER A 60 2.23 -10.35 16.87
C SER A 60 1.64 -9.02 16.42
N VAL A 61 0.54 -8.61 17.08
CA VAL A 61 -0.08 -7.28 16.89
C VAL A 61 0.94 -6.16 17.09
N PHE A 62 1.78 -6.27 18.11
CA PHE A 62 2.82 -5.28 18.41
C PHE A 62 3.82 -5.14 17.26
N SER A 63 4.33 -6.26 16.74
CA SER A 63 5.23 -6.26 15.58
C SER A 63 4.57 -5.61 14.36
N MET A 64 3.29 -5.91 14.12
CA MET A 64 2.56 -5.36 12.99
C MET A 64 2.36 -3.85 13.09
N VAL A 65 2.05 -3.33 14.29
CA VAL A 65 1.94 -1.88 14.53
C VAL A 65 3.27 -1.17 14.27
N ILE A 66 4.40 -1.76 14.70
CA ILE A 66 5.73 -1.20 14.39
C ILE A 66 5.97 -1.16 12.88
N ILE A 67 5.66 -2.24 12.17
CA ILE A 67 5.81 -2.30 10.71
C ILE A 67 4.97 -1.21 10.03
N GLN A 68 3.73 -1.01 10.48
CA GLN A 68 2.83 0.03 9.94
C GLN A 68 3.36 1.44 10.17
N ILE A 69 3.90 1.74 11.36
CA ILE A 69 4.52 3.04 11.67
C ILE A 69 5.75 3.25 10.77
N CYS A 70 6.62 2.25 10.66
CA CYS A 70 7.78 2.30 9.77
C CYS A 70 7.37 2.51 8.31
N ALA A 71 6.36 1.78 7.84
CA ALA A 71 5.82 1.91 6.48
C ALA A 71 5.23 3.31 6.23
N PHE A 72 4.57 3.90 7.22
CA PHE A 72 4.04 5.26 7.12
C PHE A 72 5.16 6.28 6.98
N LEU A 73 6.16 6.24 7.87
CA LEU A 73 7.32 7.13 7.81
C LEU A 73 8.08 6.98 6.48
N PHE A 74 8.30 5.74 6.06
CA PHE A 74 8.95 5.43 4.79
C PHE A 74 8.16 6.00 3.61
N THR A 75 6.84 5.86 3.60
CA THR A 75 5.96 6.43 2.56
C THR A 75 6.14 7.95 2.46
N ILE A 76 6.20 8.66 3.58
CA ILE A 76 6.40 10.12 3.60
C ILE A 76 7.78 10.49 3.04
N VAL A 77 8.83 9.78 3.44
CA VAL A 77 10.21 10.04 2.96
C VAL A 77 10.30 9.80 1.45
N ILE A 78 9.81 8.66 0.97
CA ILE A 78 9.80 8.30 -0.45
C ILE A 78 8.99 9.29 -1.27
N TYR A 79 7.80 9.68 -0.79
CA TYR A 79 6.98 10.69 -1.44
C TYR A 79 7.73 12.02 -1.61
N ARG A 80 8.40 12.51 -0.55
CA ARG A 80 9.14 13.77 -0.60
C ARG A 80 10.35 13.68 -1.54
N TYR A 81 11.13 12.61 -1.42
CA TYR A 81 12.30 12.39 -2.25
C TYR A 81 11.93 12.33 -3.74
N PHE A 82 11.00 11.45 -4.13
CA PHE A 82 10.60 11.36 -5.52
C PHE A 82 9.85 12.60 -6.01
N SER A 83 9.14 13.34 -5.16
CA SER A 83 8.53 14.61 -5.57
C SER A 83 9.59 15.63 -5.97
N SER A 84 10.76 15.63 -5.31
CA SER A 84 11.89 16.48 -5.67
C SER A 84 12.56 16.09 -6.99
N LEU A 85 12.51 14.81 -7.37
CA LEU A 85 13.10 14.30 -8.60
C LEU A 85 12.13 14.32 -9.80
N TRP A 86 10.84 14.08 -9.57
CA TRP A 86 9.84 13.80 -10.60
C TRP A 86 8.77 14.89 -10.66
N MET A 87 9.21 16.13 -10.90
CA MET A 87 8.32 17.30 -10.95
C MET A 87 7.11 17.11 -11.89
N GLU A 88 7.30 16.46 -13.03
CA GLU A 88 6.25 16.19 -14.02
C GLU A 88 5.25 15.10 -13.61
N ARG A 89 5.58 14.27 -12.60
CA ARG A 89 4.76 13.14 -12.15
C ARG A 89 4.31 13.25 -10.70
N LYS A 90 4.21 14.47 -10.16
CA LYS A 90 3.62 14.74 -8.83
C LYS A 90 2.20 14.15 -8.67
N GLY A 91 1.43 13.98 -9.76
CA GLY A 91 0.12 13.32 -9.73
C GLY A 91 0.20 11.84 -9.35
N LEU A 92 1.12 11.09 -9.96
CA LEU A 92 1.35 9.67 -9.68
C LEU A 92 1.81 9.45 -8.23
N LEU A 93 2.71 10.31 -7.73
CA LEU A 93 3.15 10.27 -6.34
C LEU A 93 2.05 10.61 -5.35
N LYS A 94 1.08 11.47 -5.73
CA LYS A 94 -0.11 11.73 -4.91
C LYS A 94 -1.02 10.50 -4.84
N ILE A 95 -1.19 9.76 -5.94
CA ILE A 95 -1.96 8.50 -5.94
C ILE A 95 -1.29 7.50 -4.98
N MET A 96 0.03 7.30 -5.11
CA MET A 96 0.79 6.47 -4.17
C MET A 96 0.55 6.88 -2.72
N LEU A 97 0.69 8.18 -2.41
CA LEU A 97 0.47 8.70 -1.07
C LEU A 97 -0.95 8.41 -0.56
N VAL A 98 -1.97 8.65 -1.39
CA VAL A 98 -3.38 8.38 -1.05
C VAL A 98 -3.59 6.92 -0.70
N CYS A 99 -3.13 6.02 -1.59
CA CYS A 99 -3.29 4.59 -1.47
C CYS A 99 -2.55 4.01 -0.26
N TYR A 100 -1.31 4.45 -0.01
CA TYR A 100 -0.53 3.96 1.13
C TYR A 100 -1.07 4.47 2.46
N ILE A 101 -1.49 5.74 2.55
CA ILE A 101 -2.15 6.24 3.77
C ILE A 101 -3.42 5.43 4.03
N ALA A 102 -4.25 5.22 3.01
CA ALA A 102 -5.46 4.42 3.17
C ALA A 102 -5.16 2.97 3.59
N GLY A 103 -4.27 2.28 2.87
CA GLY A 103 -3.92 0.89 3.14
C GLY A 103 -3.30 0.67 4.53
N ILE A 104 -2.40 1.56 4.96
CA ILE A 104 -1.80 1.50 6.31
C ILE A 104 -2.87 1.73 7.37
N SER A 105 -3.74 2.73 7.18
CA SER A 105 -4.83 3.00 8.13
C SER A 105 -5.83 1.84 8.21
N CYS A 106 -6.25 1.27 7.09
CA CYS A 106 -7.10 0.08 7.08
C CYS A 106 -6.42 -1.10 7.81
N SER A 107 -5.15 -1.37 7.49
CA SER A 107 -4.40 -2.44 8.15
C SER A 107 -4.26 -2.22 9.65
N PHE A 108 -4.10 -0.97 10.10
CA PHE A 108 -4.05 -0.64 11.52
C PHE A 108 -5.41 -0.92 12.19
N ILE A 109 -6.50 -0.49 11.57
CA ILE A 109 -7.86 -0.73 12.07
C ILE A 109 -8.15 -2.24 12.17
N ASP A 110 -7.81 -3.01 11.14
CA ASP A 110 -7.92 -4.48 11.12
C ASP A 110 -7.22 -5.13 12.32
N VAL A 111 -5.95 -4.81 12.51
CA VAL A 111 -5.12 -5.43 13.54
C VAL A 111 -5.62 -5.07 14.94
N VAL A 112 -6.03 -3.82 15.16
CA VAL A 112 -6.42 -3.32 16.49
C VAL A 112 -7.84 -3.72 16.87
N PHE A 113 -8.80 -3.65 15.94
CA PHE A 113 -10.22 -3.81 16.25
C PHE A 113 -10.79 -5.16 15.83
N TRP A 114 -10.24 -5.78 14.78
CA TRP A 114 -10.78 -7.02 14.22
C TRP A 114 -9.96 -8.26 14.62
N GLY A 115 -8.81 -8.10 15.28
CA GLY A 115 -7.92 -9.22 15.64
C GLY A 115 -7.32 -9.94 14.44
N GLY A 116 -7.30 -9.28 13.28
CA GLY A 116 -6.93 -9.85 11.99
C GLY A 116 -7.57 -9.05 10.85
N SER A 117 -7.29 -9.46 9.61
CA SER A 117 -7.89 -8.86 8.42
C SER A 117 -9.04 -9.72 7.91
N TRP A 118 -10.15 -9.11 7.51
CA TRP A 118 -11.17 -9.82 6.75
C TRP A 118 -10.86 -9.70 5.26
N ASP A 119 -10.35 -10.80 4.70
CA ASP A 119 -10.04 -10.92 3.29
C ASP A 119 -11.23 -11.61 2.60
N PHE A 120 -11.63 -11.18 1.41
CA PHE A 120 -12.94 -11.62 0.86
C PHE A 120 -12.97 -11.89 -0.63
N ILE A 121 -11.94 -11.47 -1.38
CA ILE A 121 -11.81 -11.82 -2.79
C ILE A 121 -10.68 -12.83 -2.92
N ARG A 122 -11.00 -14.04 -3.35
CA ARG A 122 -10.02 -15.10 -3.62
C ARG A 122 -9.67 -15.10 -5.11
N LEU A 123 -8.37 -14.95 -5.39
CA LEU A 123 -7.75 -15.04 -6.71
C LEU A 123 -7.16 -16.43 -6.90
N PHE A 124 -7.62 -17.12 -7.94
CA PHE A 124 -7.38 -18.55 -8.16
C PHE A 124 -7.68 -19.33 -6.87
N ASP A 125 -6.86 -20.33 -6.54
CA ASP A 125 -7.03 -21.15 -5.33
C ASP A 125 -5.98 -20.90 -4.24
N TRP A 126 -5.17 -19.83 -4.33
CA TRP A 126 -4.01 -19.67 -3.44
C TRP A 126 -3.90 -18.32 -2.73
N PHE A 127 -4.68 -17.31 -3.13
CA PHE A 127 -4.58 -15.97 -2.54
C PHE A 127 -5.95 -15.37 -2.28
N THR A 128 -6.18 -14.86 -1.07
CA THR A 128 -7.37 -14.08 -0.72
C THR A 128 -6.92 -12.70 -0.29
N PHE A 129 -7.61 -11.67 -0.75
CA PHE A 129 -7.26 -10.27 -0.51
C PHE A 129 -8.50 -9.42 -0.24
N ASP A 130 -8.25 -8.21 0.24
CA ASP A 130 -9.25 -7.17 0.48
C ASP A 130 -8.90 -5.87 -0.25
N PHE A 131 -9.62 -4.78 0.06
CA PHE A 131 -9.37 -3.51 -0.61
C PHE A 131 -8.05 -2.84 -0.20
N LYS A 132 -7.56 -3.01 1.04
CA LYS A 132 -6.25 -2.43 1.39
C LYS A 132 -5.11 -3.06 0.58
N ASP A 133 -5.18 -4.35 0.26
CA ASP A 133 -4.19 -5.02 -0.58
C ASP A 133 -4.20 -4.45 -2.01
N VAL A 134 -5.39 -4.16 -2.54
CA VAL A 134 -5.55 -3.46 -3.82
C VAL A 134 -4.96 -2.05 -3.73
N TYR A 135 -5.21 -1.31 -2.66
CA TYR A 135 -4.66 0.03 -2.48
C TYR A 135 -3.14 0.01 -2.52
N PHE A 136 -2.49 -0.89 -1.78
CA PHE A 136 -1.03 -1.02 -1.81
C PHE A 136 -0.50 -1.30 -3.22
N ASN A 137 -1.12 -2.22 -3.96
CA ASN A 137 -0.71 -2.55 -5.32
C ASN A 137 -0.91 -1.38 -6.29
N VAL A 138 -2.04 -0.68 -6.23
CA VAL A 138 -2.33 0.51 -7.05
C VAL A 138 -1.36 1.64 -6.75
N GLY A 139 -0.94 1.81 -5.49
CA GLY A 139 0.07 2.79 -5.12
C GLY A 139 1.48 2.43 -5.58
N PHE A 140 1.84 1.14 -5.49
CA PHE A 140 3.21 0.66 -5.70
C PHE A 140 3.56 0.47 -7.18
N ILE A 141 2.74 -0.25 -7.93
CA ILE A 141 3.06 -0.71 -9.29
C ILE A 141 3.37 0.45 -10.24
N PRO A 142 2.55 1.53 -10.31
CA PRO A 142 2.83 2.66 -11.20
C PRO A 142 4.12 3.41 -10.85
N VAL A 143 4.41 3.56 -9.55
CA VAL A 143 5.64 4.19 -9.04
C VAL A 143 6.85 3.37 -9.40
N LEU A 144 6.78 2.05 -9.21
CA LEU A 144 7.86 1.13 -9.58
C LEU A 144 8.14 1.20 -11.08
N PHE A 145 7.12 1.07 -11.92
CA PHE A 145 7.28 1.11 -13.37
C PHE A 145 7.85 2.45 -13.83
N TYR A 146 7.34 3.56 -13.31
CA TYR A 146 7.88 4.87 -13.61
C TYR A 146 9.33 5.04 -13.13
N GLY A 147 9.67 4.52 -11.94
CA GLY A 147 11.04 4.55 -11.41
C GLY A 147 12.02 3.78 -12.30
N ILE A 148 11.62 2.61 -12.81
CA ILE A 148 12.40 1.83 -13.78
C ILE A 148 12.59 2.63 -15.09
N LEU A 149 11.52 3.22 -15.62
CA LEU A 149 11.61 4.06 -16.82
C LEU A 149 12.51 5.28 -16.62
N TYR A 150 12.39 5.96 -15.48
CA TYR A 150 13.22 7.08 -15.11
C TYR A 150 14.69 6.68 -15.02
N HIS A 151 14.97 5.50 -14.45
CA HIS A 151 16.33 4.98 -14.36
C HIS A 151 16.98 4.87 -15.75
N PHE A 152 16.34 4.16 -16.68
CA PHE A 152 16.90 3.92 -18.01
C PHE A 152 16.91 5.17 -18.90
N LYS A 153 15.87 6.01 -18.84
CA LYS A 153 15.74 7.16 -19.74
C LYS A 153 16.50 8.39 -19.26
N VAL A 154 16.62 8.58 -17.95
CA VAL A 154 17.17 9.80 -17.34
C VAL A 154 18.44 9.46 -16.56
N TYR A 155 18.34 8.63 -15.51
CA TYR A 155 19.44 8.44 -14.57
C TYR A 155 20.72 7.88 -15.21
N VAL A 156 20.62 6.90 -16.11
CA VAL A 156 21.79 6.33 -16.81
C VAL A 156 22.51 7.37 -17.69
N LYS A 157 21.77 8.36 -18.22
CA LYS A 157 22.31 9.41 -19.09
C LYS A 157 22.91 10.59 -18.31
N MET A 158 22.65 10.68 -17.00
CA MET A 158 23.22 11.73 -16.14
C MET A 158 24.74 11.57 -16.01
N SER A 159 25.44 12.69 -15.98
CA SER A 159 26.84 12.79 -15.59
C SER A 159 27.04 12.35 -14.13
N LYS A 160 28.28 12.03 -13.74
CA LYS A 160 28.60 11.65 -12.35
C LYS A 160 28.16 12.72 -11.34
N LYS A 161 28.39 14.00 -11.66
CA LYS A 161 28.02 15.15 -10.82
C LYS A 161 26.51 15.25 -10.63
N GLU A 162 25.73 15.08 -11.69
CA GLU A 162 24.26 15.11 -11.62
C GLU A 162 23.68 13.94 -10.80
N ARG A 163 24.27 12.74 -10.90
CA ARG A 163 23.87 11.59 -10.06
C ARG A 163 24.16 11.83 -8.58
N GLU A 164 25.30 12.43 -8.27
CA GLU A 164 25.63 12.81 -6.89
C GLU A 164 24.65 13.88 -6.38
N GLU A 165 24.32 14.87 -7.20
CA GLU A 165 23.36 15.95 -6.86
C GLU A 165 21.92 15.48 -6.65
N THR A 166 21.50 14.44 -7.37
CA THR A 166 20.16 13.83 -7.27
C THR A 166 20.12 12.67 -6.27
N GLY A 167 21.26 12.27 -5.70
CA GLY A 167 21.37 11.14 -4.80
C GLY A 167 20.63 11.33 -3.47
N PHE A 168 20.01 10.26 -2.98
CA PHE A 168 19.22 10.25 -1.74
C PHE A 168 19.98 10.80 -0.53
N LEU A 169 21.24 10.39 -0.33
CA LEU A 169 22.05 10.87 0.80
C LEU A 169 22.29 12.38 0.73
N LYS A 170 22.58 12.92 -0.45
CA LYS A 170 22.79 14.36 -0.65
C LYS A 170 21.49 15.15 -0.48
N TRP A 171 20.36 14.55 -0.88
CA TRP A 171 19.04 15.11 -0.60
C TRP A 171 18.74 15.18 0.91
N ILE A 172 19.10 14.15 1.69
CA ILE A 172 19.01 14.20 3.16
C ILE A 172 19.93 15.28 3.73
N GLN A 173 21.19 15.33 3.30
CA GLN A 173 22.17 16.34 3.76
C GLN A 173 21.71 17.78 3.51
N ARG A 174 20.93 18.00 2.44
CA ARG A 174 20.31 19.30 2.11
C ARG A 174 19.06 19.61 2.94
N GLY A 175 18.71 18.80 3.94
CA GLY A 175 17.55 19.01 4.81
C GLY A 175 16.23 18.54 4.21
N MET A 176 16.26 17.56 3.29
CA MET A 176 15.07 17.01 2.63
C MET A 176 14.17 18.08 2.00
N PRO A 177 14.69 18.94 1.11
CA PRO A 177 13.92 20.06 0.57
C PRO A 177 12.59 19.59 -0.05
N SER A 178 11.50 20.27 0.29
CA SER A 178 10.19 20.06 -0.34
C SER A 178 10.15 20.82 -1.66
N SER A 179 9.66 20.17 -2.71
CA SER A 179 9.47 20.75 -4.05
C SER A 179 8.07 21.27 -4.29
#